data_AF-A0A6N8EZC0-F1
#
_entry.id   AF-A0A6N8EZC0-F1
#
_cell.length_a   1.000
_cell.length_b   1.000
_cell.length_c   1.000
_cell.angle_alpha   90.00
_cell.angle_beta   90.00
_cell.angle_gamma   90.00
#
_symmetry.space_group_name_H-M   'P 1'
#
loop_
_entity.id
_entity.type
_entity.pdbx_description
1 polymer ?
#
loop_
_entity_poly.entity_id
_entity_poly.type
_entity_poly.pdbx_seq_one_letter_code
_entity_poly.pdbx_strand_id
1 'polypeptide(L)'
;MSDHKELERELSEMLTEGEYGSEEERRKEERRRLSPRYEIRVQTTLDPIVEETLAYRKMAKELDGRYDDYLKKAKRADGKKE
;
A
#
# COMPACT_ATOMS: atom_id res chain seq x y z
N MET A 1 39.80 -7.75 -46.55
CA MET A 1 40.44 -7.21 -45.33
C MET A 1 40.42 -5.68 -45.28
N SER A 2 40.34 -4.99 -46.43
CA SER A 2 40.11 -3.53 -46.51
C SER A 2 38.73 -3.13 -46.02
N ASP A 3 37.70 -3.87 -46.48
CA ASP A 3 36.30 -3.47 -46.33
C ASP A 3 35.87 -3.45 -44.86
N HIS A 4 36.39 -4.39 -44.05
CA HIS A 4 36.13 -4.41 -42.61
C HIS A 4 36.70 -3.18 -41.91
N LYS A 5 37.89 -2.73 -42.32
CA LYS A 5 38.57 -1.58 -41.72
C LYS A 5 37.93 -0.25 -42.14
N GLU A 6 37.37 -0.20 -43.35
CA GLU A 6 36.58 0.93 -43.82
C GLU A 6 35.25 1.03 -43.08
N LEU A 7 34.56 -0.11 -42.90
CA LEU A 7 33.34 -0.20 -42.11
C LEU A 7 33.56 0.19 -40.63
N GLU A 8 34.68 -0.21 -40.04
CA GLU A 8 35.05 0.20 -38.68
C GLU A 8 35.31 1.70 -38.55
N ARG A 9 35.87 2.32 -39.59
CA ARG A 9 36.11 3.76 -39.64
C ARG A 9 34.79 4.53 -39.77
N GLU A 10 33.92 4.10 -40.68
CA GLU A 10 32.60 4.69 -40.89
C GLU A 10 31.73 4.56 -39.63
N LEU A 11 31.74 3.40 -38.97
CA LEU A 11 31.04 3.19 -37.69
C LEU A 11 31.60 4.11 -36.59
N SER A 12 32.92 4.29 -36.54
CA SER A 12 33.56 5.18 -35.56
C SER A 12 33.19 6.64 -35.81
N GLU A 13 33.18 7.09 -37.06
CA GLU A 13 32.74 8.43 -37.47
C GLU A 13 31.26 8.64 -37.10
N MET A 14 30.36 7.71 -37.42
CA MET A 14 28.94 7.80 -37.05
C MET A 14 28.69 7.83 -35.52
N LEU A 15 29.51 7.15 -34.71
CA LEU A 15 29.37 7.13 -33.25
C LEU A 15 29.98 8.37 -32.56
N THR A 16 30.98 9.01 -33.18
CA THR A 16 31.64 10.22 -32.65
C THR A 16 31.02 11.51 -33.18
N GLU A 17 30.63 11.56 -34.44
CA GLU A 17 30.03 12.73 -35.12
C GLU A 17 28.51 12.63 -35.24
N GLY A 18 27.91 11.46 -35.02
CA GLY A 18 26.47 11.31 -35.00
C GLY A 18 25.87 12.21 -33.94
N GLU A 19 25.06 13.18 -34.39
CA GLU A 19 24.29 14.05 -33.51
C GLU A 19 23.52 13.18 -32.53
N TYR A 20 24.00 13.12 -31.29
CA TYR A 20 23.14 12.75 -30.19
C TYR A 20 22.04 13.80 -30.20
N GLY A 21 20.85 13.40 -30.61
CA GLY A 21 19.67 14.25 -30.60
C GLY A 21 19.64 15.10 -29.33
N SER A 22 19.15 16.33 -29.47
CA SER A 22 19.14 17.36 -28.43
C SER A 22 18.86 16.79 -27.03
N GLU A 23 19.35 17.42 -25.96
CA GLU A 23 19.09 16.94 -24.58
C GLU A 23 17.59 16.66 -24.31
N GLU A 24 16.70 17.37 -25.00
CA GLU A 24 15.26 17.16 -24.95
C GLU A 24 14.81 15.81 -25.52
N GLU A 25 15.43 15.33 -26.60
CA GLU A 25 15.16 14.04 -27.23
C GLU A 25 15.66 12.90 -26.37
N ARG A 26 16.88 13.01 -25.79
CA ARG A 26 17.36 12.06 -24.78
C ARG A 26 16.41 11.96 -23.60
N ARG A 27 15.97 13.10 -23.04
CA ARG A 27 14.99 13.11 -21.93
C ARG A 27 13.63 12.53 -22.31
N LYS A 28 13.18 12.69 -23.57
CA LYS A 28 11.92 12.07 -24.05
C LYS A 28 12.08 10.55 -24.18
N GLU A 29 13.22 10.08 -24.66
CA GLU A 29 13.52 8.66 -24.78
C GLU A 29 13.69 7.99 -23.41
N GLU A 30 14.37 8.64 -22.48
CA GLU A 30 14.50 8.20 -21.08
C GLU A 30 13.13 8.07 -20.40
N ARG A 31 12.22 9.04 -20.61
CA ARG A 31 10.85 8.97 -20.10
C ARG A 31 10.03 7.84 -20.72
N ARG A 32 10.27 7.49 -21.99
CA ARG A 32 9.65 6.32 -22.65
C ARG A 32 10.20 5.00 -22.12
N ARG A 33 11.49 4.95 -21.80
CA ARG A 33 12.15 3.76 -21.21
C ARG A 33 11.81 3.58 -19.73
N LEU A 34 11.45 4.66 -19.04
CA LEU A 34 10.95 4.57 -17.68
C LEU A 34 9.63 3.79 -17.68
N SER A 35 9.63 2.65 -17.00
CA SER A 35 8.41 1.86 -16.78
C SER A 35 7.30 2.76 -16.22
N PRO A 36 6.04 2.59 -16.65
CA PRO A 36 4.91 3.31 -16.07
C PRO A 36 4.99 3.25 -14.55
N ARG A 37 4.73 4.40 -13.88
CA ARG A 37 4.66 4.46 -12.42
C ARG A 37 3.53 3.54 -11.97
N TYR A 38 3.87 2.30 -11.62
CA TYR A 38 2.91 1.38 -11.04
C TYR A 38 2.34 2.03 -9.78
N GLU A 39 1.02 2.14 -9.72
CA GLU A 39 0.32 2.55 -8.51
C GLU A 39 0.55 1.47 -7.46
N ILE A 40 1.29 1.80 -6.40
CA ILE A 40 1.38 0.92 -5.23
C ILE A 40 0.07 1.07 -4.46
N ARG A 41 -0.86 0.13 -4.67
CA ARG A 41 -2.08 0.03 -3.87
C ARG A 41 -1.70 -0.58 -2.52
N VAL A 42 -1.51 0.26 -1.51
CA VAL A 42 -1.28 -0.21 -0.14
C VAL A 42 -2.64 -0.62 0.43
N GLN A 43 -2.85 -1.92 0.62
CA GLN A 43 -4.00 -2.43 1.35
C GLN A 43 -3.88 -2.03 2.82
N THR A 44 -4.85 -1.30 3.35
CA THR A 44 -4.90 -0.95 4.76
C THR A 44 -5.07 -2.21 5.61
N THR A 45 -4.20 -2.38 6.60
CA THR A 45 -4.17 -3.57 7.48
C THR A 45 -5.08 -3.43 8.69
N LEU A 46 -5.47 -2.20 9.07
CA LEU A 46 -6.29 -1.90 10.23
C LEU A 46 -7.41 -0.93 9.85
N ASP A 47 -8.66 -1.28 10.17
CA ASP A 47 -9.82 -0.41 10.02
C ASP A 47 -10.20 0.16 11.40
N PRO A 48 -10.02 1.48 11.64
CA PRO A 48 -10.32 2.09 12.93
C PRO A 48 -11.79 1.95 13.34
N ILE A 49 -12.72 1.91 12.39
CA ILE A 49 -14.15 1.80 12.69
C ILE A 49 -14.47 0.42 13.25
N VAL A 50 -13.87 -0.63 12.68
CA VAL A 50 -14.06 -2.01 13.14
C VAL A 50 -13.48 -2.18 14.55
N GLU A 51 -12.28 -1.66 14.81
CA GLU A 51 -11.65 -1.73 16.13
C GLU A 51 -12.45 -0.99 17.21
N GLU A 52 -12.91 0.23 16.90
CA GLU A 52 -13.76 1.02 17.79
C GLU A 52 -15.06 0.28 18.11
N THR A 53 -15.77 -0.21 17.09
CA THR A 53 -17.05 -0.91 17.29
C THR A 53 -16.90 -2.20 18.10
N LEU A 54 -15.79 -2.93 17.92
CA LEU A 54 -15.45 -4.09 18.76
C LEU A 54 -15.22 -3.69 20.22
N ALA A 55 -14.49 -2.60 20.46
CA ALA A 55 -14.24 -2.08 21.80
C ALA A 55 -15.55 -1.64 22.49
N TYR A 56 -16.42 -0.89 21.81
CA TYR A 56 -17.73 -0.50 22.33
C TYR A 56 -18.60 -1.71 22.66
N ARG A 57 -18.63 -2.72 21.79
CA ARG A 57 -19.40 -3.94 22.04
C ARG A 57 -18.88 -4.72 23.25
N LYS A 58 -17.57 -4.76 23.46
CA LYS A 58 -16.96 -5.39 24.64
C LYS A 58 -17.39 -4.67 25.93
N MET A 59 -17.33 -3.35 25.94
CA MET A 59 -17.78 -2.54 27.09
C MET A 59 -19.27 -2.74 27.39
N ALA A 60 -20.12 -2.78 26.37
CA ALA A 60 -21.55 -3.03 26.53
C ALA A 60 -21.84 -4.41 27.16
N LYS A 61 -21.17 -5.47 26.69
CA LYS A 61 -21.34 -6.83 27.22
C LYS A 61 -20.92 -6.95 28.68
N GLU A 62 -19.85 -6.26 29.08
CA GLU A 62 -19.42 -6.22 30.48
C GLU A 62 -20.45 -5.52 31.36
N LEU A 63 -21.00 -4.39 30.90
CA LEU A 63 -22.02 -3.65 31.62
C LEU A 63 -23.30 -4.50 31.80
N ASP A 64 -23.78 -5.11 30.73
CA ASP A 64 -24.96 -5.99 30.73
C ASP A 64 -24.80 -7.17 31.71
N GLY A 65 -23.65 -7.85 31.65
CA GLY A 65 -23.33 -8.93 32.59
C GLY A 65 -23.33 -8.51 34.06
N ARG A 66 -22.89 -7.28 34.36
CA ARG A 66 -22.95 -6.74 35.75
C ARG A 66 -24.39 -6.51 36.20
N TYR A 67 -25.25 -6.02 35.32
CA TYR A 67 -26.68 -5.85 35.64
C TYR A 67 -27.38 -7.19 35.84
N ASP A 68 -27.08 -8.17 34.99
CA ASP A 68 -27.58 -9.55 35.16
C ASP A 68 -27.22 -10.14 36.53
N ASP A 69 -25.96 -9.98 36.94
CA ASP A 69 -25.49 -10.48 38.23
C ASP A 69 -26.13 -9.75 39.41
N TYR A 70 -26.35 -8.44 39.28
CA TYR A 70 -27.10 -7.65 40.27
C TYR A 70 -28.53 -8.15 40.41
N LEU A 71 -29.24 -8.34 39.28
CA LEU A 71 -30.62 -8.83 39.27
C LEU A 71 -30.74 -10.23 39.87
N LYS A 72 -29.79 -11.13 39.57
CA LYS A 72 -29.74 -12.48 40.18
C LYS A 72 -29.57 -12.41 41.69
N LYS A 73 -28.72 -11.51 42.19
CA LYS A 73 -28.50 -11.31 43.64
C LYS A 73 -29.74 -10.72 44.33
N ALA A 74 -30.38 -9.74 43.71
CA ALA A 74 -31.62 -9.13 44.22
C ALA A 74 -32.75 -10.17 44.34
N LYS A 75 -32.99 -10.96 43.29
CA LYS A 75 -34.01 -12.04 43.31
C LYS A 75 -33.75 -13.09 44.40
N ARG A 76 -32.48 -13.44 44.65
CA ARG A 76 -32.10 -14.36 45.73
C ARG A 76 -32.32 -13.78 47.13
N ALA A 77 -32.26 -12.46 47.28
CA ALA A 77 -32.50 -11.79 48.57
C ALA A 77 -34.00 -11.69 48.89
N ASP A 78 -34.85 -11.46 47.89
CA ASP A 78 -36.31 -11.45 48.08
C ASP A 78 -36.89 -12.84 48.38
N GLY A 79 -36.41 -13.89 47.71
CA GLY A 79 -36.85 -15.27 48.00
C GLY A 79 -36.36 -15.85 49.34
N LYS A 80 -35.55 -15.12 50.10
CA LYS A 80 -35.13 -15.47 51.47
C LYS A 80 -35.98 -14.79 52.55
N LYS A 81 -36.93 -13.93 52.17
CA LYS A 81 -37.82 -13.20 53.09
C LYS A 81 -39.18 -13.89 53.32
N GLU A 82 -39.43 -15.04 52.69
CA GLU A 82 -40.54 -15.96 53.00
C GLU A 82 -40.03 -17.16 53.79
#